data_AF-A0A482V3Z7-F1
#
_entry.id   AF-A0A482V3Z7-F1
#
_cell.length_a   1.000
_cell.length_b   1.000
_cell.length_c   1.000
_cell.angle_alpha   90.00
_cell.angle_beta   90.00
_cell.angle_gamma   90.00
#
_symmetry.space_group_name_H-M   'P 1'
#
loop_
_entity.id
_entity.type
_entity.pdbx_description
1 polymer ?
#
loop_
_entity_poly.entity_id
_entity_poly.type
_entity_poly.pdbx_seq_one_letter_code
_entity_poly.pdbx_strand_id
1 'polypeptide(L)'
;MESIFKSPESLVLNGNVATKWKRFRQKFEFFADSILPTSGENESVEKNNPEKKKVDVLLSCIGDDGLDLYNTFAFVQEGHKQQSLTVTEKFEAHCSPKVNVVFERYMFNSIVQKENQSFDSFGTELKKAVKW
;
A
#
# COMPACT_ATOMS: atom_id res chain seq x y z
N MET A 1 -7.66 15.29 -24.73
CA MET A 1 -7.35 15.75 -23.36
C MET A 1 -6.92 14.50 -22.61
N GLU A 2 -5.63 14.16 -22.70
CA GLU A 2 -5.10 12.91 -22.13
C GLU A 2 -5.17 13.01 -20.61
N SER A 3 -5.74 12.00 -19.97
CA SER A 3 -5.76 11.88 -18.51
C SER A 3 -4.33 11.74 -18.01
N ILE A 4 -3.76 12.81 -17.45
CA ILE A 4 -2.36 12.86 -16.96
C ILE A 4 -2.16 11.99 -15.71
N PHE A 5 -3.23 11.47 -15.10
CA PHE A 5 -3.13 10.59 -13.94
C PHE A 5 -3.28 9.11 -14.33
N LYS A 6 -2.15 8.41 -14.40
CA LYS A 6 -2.12 6.95 -14.50
C LYS A 6 -2.64 6.35 -13.19
N SER A 7 -3.62 5.45 -13.32
CA SER A 7 -4.07 4.59 -12.22
C SER A 7 -2.87 3.86 -11.60
N PRO A 8 -2.84 3.67 -10.26
CA PRO A 8 -1.81 2.86 -9.61
C PRO A 8 -1.72 1.48 -10.26
N GLU A 9 -0.51 1.00 -10.51
CA GLU A 9 -0.32 -0.39 -10.96
C GLU A 9 -0.89 -1.35 -9.91
N SER A 10 -1.60 -2.38 -10.37
CA SER A 10 -2.25 -3.37 -9.52
C SER A 10 -1.30 -3.99 -8.49
N LEU A 11 -1.83 -4.29 -7.32
CA LEU A 11 -1.06 -4.88 -6.23
C LEU A 11 -0.74 -6.34 -6.56
N VAL A 12 0.53 -6.63 -6.80
CA VAL A 12 1.00 -8.00 -7.00
C VAL A 12 1.40 -8.61 -5.65
N LEU A 13 0.68 -9.64 -5.20
CA LEU A 13 0.88 -10.30 -3.90
C LEU A 13 2.09 -11.27 -3.83
N ASN A 14 2.98 -11.24 -4.82
CA ASN A 14 4.16 -12.10 -4.85
C ASN A 14 5.43 -11.42 -4.32
N GLY A 15 6.28 -12.14 -3.60
CA GLY A 15 7.57 -11.64 -3.09
C GLY A 15 7.43 -10.73 -1.85
N ASN A 16 8.11 -9.59 -1.81
CA ASN A 16 8.03 -8.65 -0.69
C ASN A 16 6.73 -7.83 -0.77
N VAL A 17 5.64 -8.45 -0.31
CA VAL A 17 4.27 -7.89 -0.31
C VAL A 17 4.20 -6.57 0.46
N ALA A 18 4.96 -6.43 1.54
CA ALA A 18 4.98 -5.23 2.37
C ALA A 18 5.49 -3.99 1.65
N THR A 19 6.65 -4.10 0.98
CA THR A 19 7.21 -2.98 0.24
C THR A 19 6.33 -2.64 -0.97
N LYS A 20 5.73 -3.64 -1.61
CA LYS A 20 4.78 -3.45 -2.72
C LYS A 20 3.50 -2.75 -2.26
N TRP A 21 2.94 -3.16 -1.12
CA TRP A 21 1.78 -2.52 -0.50
C TRP A 21 2.06 -1.06 -0.14
N LYS A 22 3.19 -0.78 0.53
CA LYS A 22 3.59 0.61 0.85
C LYS A 22 3.66 1.49 -0.39
N ARG A 23 4.25 0.98 -1.49
CA ARG A 23 4.36 1.71 -2.75
C ARG A 23 3.00 1.91 -3.43
N PHE A 24 2.15 0.88 -3.43
CA PHE A 24 0.79 0.95 -3.95
C PHE A 24 -0.04 1.98 -3.17
N ARG A 25 -0.05 1.89 -1.84
CA ARG A 25 -0.77 2.81 -0.95
C ARG A 25 -0.39 4.26 -1.20
N GLN A 26 0.91 4.58 -1.29
CA GLN A 26 1.36 5.93 -1.60
C GLN A 26 0.87 6.43 -2.96
N LYS A 27 0.98 5.60 -4.01
CA LYS A 27 0.44 5.95 -5.34
C LYS A 27 -1.08 6.15 -5.30
N PHE A 28 -1.79 5.31 -4.55
CA PHE A 28 -3.24 5.39 -4.38
C PHE A 28 -3.66 6.65 -3.63
N GLU A 29 -2.98 7.03 -2.55
CA GLU A 29 -3.26 8.26 -1.80
C GLU A 29 -3.11 9.50 -2.71
N PHE A 30 -2.03 9.59 -3.49
CA PHE A 30 -1.87 10.67 -4.47
C PHE A 30 -2.96 10.68 -5.55
N PHE A 31 -3.36 9.50 -6.03
CA PHE A 31 -4.44 9.37 -7.01
C PHE A 31 -5.79 9.76 -6.42
N ALA A 32 -6.08 9.32 -5.19
CA ALA A 32 -7.32 9.61 -4.47
C ALA A 32 -7.44 11.10 -4.15
N ASP A 33 -6.39 11.74 -3.65
CA ASP A 33 -6.38 13.18 -3.35
C ASP A 33 -6.48 14.03 -4.63
N SER A 34 -5.97 13.53 -5.77
CA SER A 34 -6.08 14.23 -7.05
C SER A 34 -7.46 14.12 -7.70
N ILE A 35 -8.22 13.06 -7.41
CA ILE A 35 -9.50 12.76 -8.09
C ILE A 35 -10.70 13.07 -7.20
N LEU A 36 -10.52 12.96 -5.88
CA LEU A 36 -11.54 13.31 -4.90
C LEU A 36 -11.20 14.72 -4.39
N PRO A 37 -11.99 15.74 -4.74
CA PRO A 37 -11.76 17.08 -4.22
C PRO A 37 -11.84 17.05 -2.70
N THR A 38 -10.77 17.53 -2.03
CA THR A 38 -10.79 17.88 -0.61
C THR A 38 -11.81 18.97 -0.41
N SER A 39 -13.05 18.58 -0.09
CA SER A 39 -14.12 19.39 0.51
C SER A 39 -13.94 20.90 0.28
N GLY A 40 -14.12 21.31 -0.98
CA GLY A 40 -14.45 22.68 -1.34
C GLY A 40 -15.96 22.78 -1.33
N GLU A 41 -16.45 23.77 -0.60
CA GLU A 41 -17.86 24.07 -0.33
C GLU A 41 -18.77 23.95 -1.57
N ASN A 42 -20.00 23.50 -1.32
CA ASN A 42 -21.14 23.48 -2.23
C ASN A 42 -21.23 22.26 -3.17
N GLU A 43 -21.91 21.20 -2.72
CA GLU A 43 -23.18 20.76 -3.33
C GLU A 43 -23.67 19.46 -2.68
N SER A 44 -24.88 19.53 -2.11
CA SER A 44 -25.75 18.40 -1.76
C SER A 44 -25.17 17.32 -0.84
N VAL A 45 -25.32 17.59 0.46
CA VAL A 45 -25.77 16.60 1.43
C VAL A 45 -26.88 15.74 0.78
N GLU A 46 -26.80 14.41 0.92
CA GLU A 46 -27.68 13.38 0.34
C GLU A 46 -27.24 12.76 -1.00
N LYS A 47 -26.30 11.80 -0.96
CA LYS A 47 -26.48 10.44 -1.56
C LYS A 47 -25.23 9.58 -1.70
N ASN A 48 -24.02 10.10 -1.44
CA ASN A 48 -22.81 9.31 -1.67
C ASN A 48 -21.84 9.45 -0.50
N ASN A 49 -21.77 8.40 0.32
CA ASN A 49 -20.81 8.33 1.40
C ASN A 49 -19.39 8.46 0.82
N PRO A 50 -18.64 9.55 1.06
CA PRO A 50 -17.35 9.80 0.41
C PRO A 50 -16.33 8.70 0.72
N GLU A 51 -16.46 8.04 1.87
CA GLU A 51 -15.66 6.88 2.26
C GLU A 51 -15.95 5.66 1.39
N LYS A 52 -17.21 5.42 1.03
CA LYS A 52 -17.60 4.31 0.14
C LYS A 52 -17.00 4.52 -1.25
N LYS A 53 -17.06 5.74 -1.78
CA LYS A 53 -16.41 6.09 -3.06
C LYS A 53 -14.89 5.85 -3.02
N LYS A 54 -14.23 6.18 -1.91
CA LYS A 54 -12.81 5.88 -1.70
C LYS A 54 -12.52 4.38 -1.73
N VAL A 55 -13.35 3.57 -1.07
CA VAL A 55 -13.23 2.09 -1.09
C VAL A 55 -13.43 1.54 -2.49
N ASP A 56 -14.46 1.99 -3.22
CA ASP A 56 -14.75 1.51 -4.57
C ASP A 56 -13.59 1.83 -5.54
N VAL A 57 -12.99 3.01 -5.43
CA VAL A 57 -11.81 3.41 -6.22
C VAL A 57 -10.58 2.58 -5.82
N LEU A 58 -10.39 2.30 -4.52
CA LEU A 58 -9.32 1.43 -4.02
C LEU A 58 -9.44 0.03 -4.63
N LEU A 59 -10.63 -0.59 -4.54
CA LEU A 59 -10.88 -1.93 -5.08
C LEU A 59 -10.75 -1.99 -6.61
N SER A 60 -11.09 -0.89 -7.30
CA SER A 60 -10.90 -0.80 -8.75
C SER A 60 -9.41 -0.71 -9.15
N CYS A 61 -8.57 -0.12 -8.29
CA CYS A 61 -7.14 0.07 -8.57
C CYS A 61 -6.26 -1.08 -8.05
N ILE A 62 -6.72 -1.83 -7.05
CA ILE A 62 -5.90 -2.86 -6.39
C ILE A 62 -5.68 -4.10 -7.28
N GLY A 63 -6.59 -4.36 -8.23
CA GLY A 63 -6.55 -5.50 -9.15
C GLY A 63 -7.14 -6.78 -8.55
N ASP A 64 -7.22 -7.84 -9.38
CA ASP A 64 -7.94 -9.09 -9.05
C ASP A 64 -7.41 -9.78 -7.78
N ASP A 65 -6.09 -9.92 -7.65
CA ASP A 65 -5.45 -10.50 -6.45
C ASP A 65 -5.82 -9.74 -5.16
N GLY A 66 -5.87 -8.41 -5.23
CA GLY A 66 -6.24 -7.57 -4.10
C GLY A 66 -7.74 -7.61 -3.78
N LEU A 67 -8.58 -7.81 -4.80
CA LEU A 67 -10.02 -7.97 -4.65
C LEU A 67 -10.35 -9.33 -4.00
N ASP A 68 -9.67 -10.40 -4.41
CA ASP A 68 -9.78 -11.71 -3.77
C ASP A 68 -9.36 -11.62 -2.30
N LEU A 69 -8.27 -10.91 -2.01
CA LEU A 69 -7.84 -10.65 -0.64
C LEU A 69 -8.90 -9.88 0.15
N TYR A 70 -9.50 -8.83 -0.42
CA TYR A 70 -10.61 -8.10 0.22
C TYR A 70 -11.79 -9.01 0.58
N ASN A 71 -12.14 -9.94 -0.31
CA ASN A 71 -13.23 -10.89 -0.09
C ASN A 71 -12.95 -11.87 1.07
N THR A 72 -11.69 -12.07 1.45
CA THR A 72 -11.33 -12.88 2.64
C THR A 72 -11.45 -12.12 3.96
N PHE A 73 -11.57 -10.78 3.94
CA PHE A 73 -11.58 -9.99 5.16
C PHE A 73 -12.89 -10.16 5.93
N ALA A 74 -12.76 -10.64 7.18
CA ALA A 74 -13.84 -10.60 8.15
C ALA A 74 -13.95 -9.19 8.75
N PHE A 75 -15.11 -8.56 8.56
CA PHE A 75 -15.49 -7.27 9.14
C PHE A 75 -16.51 -7.52 10.26
N VAL A 76 -16.34 -6.84 11.40
CA VAL A 76 -17.21 -7.01 12.59
C VAL A 76 -18.59 -6.40 12.36
N GLN A 77 -18.69 -5.36 11.53
CA GLN A 77 -19.95 -4.72 11.14
C GLN A 77 -19.94 -4.46 9.63
N GLU A 78 -21.11 -4.55 8.98
CA GLU A 78 -21.22 -4.28 7.53
C GLU A 78 -20.83 -2.84 7.16
N GLY A 79 -21.02 -1.87 8.06
CA GLY A 79 -20.58 -0.49 7.86
C GLY A 79 -19.06 -0.34 7.71
N HIS A 80 -18.27 -1.24 8.30
CA HIS A 80 -16.80 -1.18 8.24
C HIS A 80 -16.26 -1.52 6.85
N LYS A 81 -17.05 -2.20 6.00
CA LYS A 81 -16.72 -2.44 4.60
C LYS A 81 -16.69 -1.15 3.78
N GLN A 82 -17.40 -0.13 4.24
CA GLN A 82 -17.54 1.17 3.56
C GLN A 82 -16.57 2.22 4.11
N GLN A 83 -15.83 1.89 5.16
CA GLN A 83 -14.86 2.78 5.80
C GLN A 83 -13.48 2.59 5.17
N SER A 84 -13.04 3.59 4.40
CA SER A 84 -11.75 3.55 3.70
C SER A 84 -10.56 3.28 4.63
N LEU A 85 -10.60 3.82 5.85
CA LEU A 85 -9.54 3.61 6.86
C LEU A 85 -9.47 2.14 7.29
N THR A 86 -10.60 1.55 7.69
CA THR A 86 -10.67 0.17 8.16
C THR A 86 -10.25 -0.84 7.09
N VAL A 87 -10.65 -0.60 5.84
CA VAL A 87 -10.22 -1.43 4.71
C VAL A 87 -8.71 -1.32 4.50
N THR A 88 -8.16 -0.10 4.53
CA THR A 88 -6.71 0.13 4.38
C THR A 88 -5.90 -0.53 5.49
N GLU A 89 -6.38 -0.48 6.74
CA GLU A 89 -5.74 -1.13 7.89
C GLU A 89 -5.73 -2.65 7.77
N LYS A 90 -6.82 -3.26 7.27
CA LYS A 90 -6.88 -4.71 7.03
C LYS A 90 -5.86 -5.15 5.97
N PHE A 91 -5.75 -4.39 4.88
CA PHE A 91 -4.72 -4.62 3.88
C PHE A 91 -3.32 -4.41 4.46
N GLU A 92 -3.10 -3.38 5.27
CA GLU A 92 -1.82 -3.15 5.92
C GLU A 92 -1.47 -4.29 6.88
N ALA A 93 -2.42 -4.80 7.66
CA ALA A 93 -2.20 -5.95 8.54
C ALA A 93 -1.85 -7.24 7.78
N HIS A 94 -2.46 -7.45 6.60
CA HIS A 94 -2.18 -8.63 5.78
C HIS A 94 -0.87 -8.51 5.00
N CYS A 95 -0.63 -7.35 4.40
CA CYS A 95 0.54 -7.07 3.58
C CYS A 95 1.77 -6.74 4.42
N SER A 96 1.60 -6.31 5.68
CA SER A 96 2.71 -6.13 6.60
C SER A 96 3.39 -7.48 6.80
N PRO A 97 4.71 -7.57 6.59
CA PRO A 97 5.38 -8.82 6.85
C PRO A 97 5.29 -9.04 8.36
N LYS A 98 4.91 -10.25 8.79
CA LYS A 98 5.41 -10.72 10.08
C LYS A 98 6.92 -10.77 9.91
N VAL A 99 7.60 -9.69 10.31
CA VAL A 99 9.05 -9.56 10.15
C VAL A 99 9.66 -10.74 10.87
N ASN A 100 10.18 -11.70 10.10
CA ASN A 100 10.95 -12.78 10.70
C ASN A 100 12.30 -12.19 11.07
N VAL A 101 12.39 -11.71 12.31
CA VAL A 101 13.58 -11.05 12.85
C VAL A 101 14.83 -11.91 12.67
N VAL A 102 14.70 -13.24 12.78
CA VAL A 102 15.81 -14.17 12.57
C VAL A 102 16.27 -14.15 11.11
N PHE A 103 15.34 -14.17 10.16
CA PHE A 103 15.65 -14.13 8.74
C PHE A 103 16.26 -12.78 8.32
N GLU A 104 15.68 -11.65 8.72
CA GLU A 104 16.23 -10.33 8.37
C GLU A 104 17.61 -10.11 9.00
N ARG A 105 17.82 -10.59 10.24
CA ARG A 105 19.13 -10.54 10.90
C ARG A 105 20.16 -11.42 10.20
N TYR A 106 19.76 -12.61 9.76
CA TYR A 106 20.61 -13.46 8.95
C TYR A 106 20.99 -12.77 7.63
N MET A 107 20.02 -12.20 6.91
CA MET A 107 20.24 -11.50 5.66
C MET A 107 21.19 -10.31 5.84
N PHE A 108 20.97 -9.49 6.87
CA PHE A 108 21.87 -8.37 7.19
C PHE A 108 23.30 -8.83 7.49
N ASN A 109 23.45 -9.87 8.32
CA ASN A 109 24.76 -10.42 8.68
C ASN A 109 25.45 -11.13 7.52
N SER A 110 24.72 -11.46 6.45
CA SER A 110 25.26 -12.08 5.23
C SER A 110 25.78 -11.06 4.23
N ILE A 111 25.60 -9.75 4.47
CA ILE A 111 26.08 -8.69 3.58
C ILE A 111 27.59 -8.52 3.77
N VAL A 112 28.35 -8.79 2.72
CA VAL A 112 29.81 -8.67 2.68
C VAL A 112 30.20 -7.62 1.65
N GLN A 113 31.16 -6.76 1.98
CA GLN A 113 31.68 -5.76 1.04
C GLN A 113 32.33 -6.46 -0.14
N LYS A 114 31.89 -6.12 -1.36
CA LYS A 114 32.42 -6.73 -2.58
C LYS A 114 33.80 -6.17 -2.92
N GLU A 115 34.59 -6.96 -3.65
CA GLU A 115 35.86 -6.51 -4.19
C GLU A 115 35.63 -5.28 -5.09
N ASN A 116 36.36 -4.19 -4.84
CA ASN A 116 36.21 -2.89 -5.49
C ASN A 116 34.91 -2.11 -5.17
N GLN A 117 34.11 -2.50 -4.18
CA GLN A 117 32.98 -1.68 -3.71
C GLN A 117 33.49 -0.56 -2.80
N SER A 118 33.09 0.69 -3.09
CA SER A 118 33.41 1.82 -2.21
C SER A 118 32.71 1.71 -0.86
N PHE A 119 33.32 2.30 0.17
CA PHE A 119 32.74 2.34 1.51
C PHE A 119 31.34 2.97 1.52
N ASP A 120 31.13 4.09 0.82
CA ASP A 120 29.83 4.78 0.79
C ASP A 120 28.73 3.93 0.15
N SER A 121 29.06 3.19 -0.91
CA SER A 121 28.13 2.26 -1.56
C SER A 121 27.75 1.13 -0.61
N PHE A 122 28.74 0.54 0.06
CA PHE A 122 28.53 -0.52 1.05
C PHE A 122 27.72 -0.04 2.26
N GLY A 123 28.04 1.13 2.81
CA GLY A 123 27.30 1.74 3.92
C GLY A 123 25.85 2.07 3.53
N THR A 124 25.60 2.45 2.28
CA THR A 124 24.24 2.66 1.76
C THR A 124 23.47 1.35 1.66
N GLU A 125 24.11 0.27 1.24
CA GLU A 125 23.52 -1.08 1.18
C GLU A 125 23.13 -1.58 2.57
N LEU A 126 24.02 -1.45 3.56
CA LEU A 126 23.72 -1.77 4.96
C LEU A 126 22.55 -0.95 5.50
N LYS A 127 22.54 0.37 5.28
CA LYS A 127 21.43 1.24 5.72
C LYS A 127 20.09 0.86 5.11
N LYS A 128 20.08 0.41 3.85
CA LYS A 128 18.86 -0.09 3.19
C LYS A 128 18.39 -1.44 3.73
N ALA A 129 19.32 -2.27 4.21
CA ALA A 129 19.02 -3.60 4.77
C ALA A 129 18.48 -3.55 6.20
N VAL A 130 18.71 -2.45 6.94
CA VAL A 130 18.09 -2.23 8.25
C VAL A 130 16.61 -1.89 8.07
N LYS A 131 15.73 -2.83 8.44
CA LYS A 131 14.29 -2.60 8.55
C LYS A 131 13.91 -2.54 10.03
N TRP A 132 13.30 -1.42 10.45
CA TRP A 132 12.73 -1.22 11.78
C TRP A 132 11.35 -1.88 11.88
#